data_AF-A0A845YTE3-F1
#
_entry.id   AF-A0A845YTE3-F1
#
_cell.length_a   1.000
_cell.length_b   1.000
_cell.length_c   1.000
_cell.angle_alpha   90.00
_cell.angle_beta   90.00
_cell.angle_gamma   90.00
#
_symmetry.space_group_name_H-M   'P 1'
#
loop_
_entity.id
_entity.type
_entity.pdbx_description
1 polymer ?
#
loop_
_entity_poly.entity_id
_entity_poly.type
_entity_poly.pdbx_seq_one_letter_code
_entity_poly.pdbx_strand_id
1 'polypeptide(L)'
;MVNLRKKINHLFRENQDIISQELRQPLDRVAITLILGLTVLICLLFVGGGSTAPKVKDFSWQDKKIGAEDTAFILNFNRPMNHGSVEKNLTIEPPLPGKVSWAGRRMAYTILEPAPYGNQYKVKLSGAKEKFYGLDQGEVMQPFQGLFSSRDRAFAYVGFQGEEKGRLILINLTKKQQPIILSPKNLEVMDFKFFPQGEKILFSAVEKQNEVPTLIEQQIYTVTTGINITPEDGKLKSSEAVGKIEKVLDNSEYQNLKFDLSADGKKIVIQRVNRKDVFDSGPWVLELGKEAQPLTNKEGIVQKGGDFLITPDSKSLVILQGEGTSILPINPETDSEDLIFLPKFGTVLNFAADGSMATMVKYNQDGTRSLYIVTNQGEEREVLRTRPYGNILSAEFDQNKRIIYCLLTQVVEKEEEYQEQPYIAAFDIKRNLLRPLVILPNQQEVNMDLSPDGLALLFDQMVTISNQEEEKENTKNTRKISRLWMLPLDSKMPEDDSPWQLQPEELPLTGFNPKWLP
;
A
#
# COMPACT_ATOMS: atom_id res chain seq x y z
N MET A 1 -62.49 45.94 -36.69
CA MET A 1 -62.49 44.71 -35.85
C MET A 1 -63.62 43.70 -36.15
N VAL A 2 -64.42 43.85 -37.21
CA VAL A 2 -65.56 42.92 -37.49
C VAL A 2 -65.21 41.79 -38.47
N ASN A 3 -64.08 41.86 -39.19
CA ASN A 3 -63.77 40.90 -40.27
C ASN A 3 -62.85 39.72 -39.90
N LEU A 4 -62.22 39.72 -38.72
CA LEU A 4 -61.37 38.60 -38.28
C LEU A 4 -62.19 37.49 -37.59
N ARG A 5 -63.25 37.87 -36.88
CA ARG A 5 -64.12 36.94 -36.11
C ARG A 5 -64.96 36.03 -37.02
N LYS A 6 -65.38 36.51 -38.20
CA LYS A 6 -66.09 35.70 -39.20
C LYS A 6 -65.17 34.72 -39.94
N LYS A 7 -63.90 35.09 -40.16
CA LYS A 7 -62.92 34.23 -40.86
C LYS A 7 -62.45 33.06 -39.98
N ILE A 8 -62.31 33.29 -38.67
CA ILE A 8 -61.98 32.23 -37.70
C ILE A 8 -63.16 31.26 -37.51
N ASN A 9 -64.40 31.76 -37.46
CA ASN A 9 -65.58 30.90 -37.35
C ASN A 9 -65.88 30.08 -38.63
N HIS A 10 -65.45 30.55 -39.81
CA HIS A 10 -65.58 29.77 -41.05
C HIS A 10 -64.55 28.63 -41.11
N LEU A 11 -63.29 28.91 -40.75
CA LEU A 11 -62.22 27.90 -40.70
C LEU A 11 -62.48 26.81 -39.64
N PHE A 12 -63.21 27.13 -38.55
CA PHE A 12 -63.64 26.14 -37.56
C PHE A 12 -64.81 25.27 -38.03
N ARG A 13 -65.69 25.78 -38.91
CA ARG A 13 -66.83 25.02 -39.44
C ARG A 13 -66.42 24.05 -40.55
N GLU A 14 -65.49 24.48 -41.41
CA GLU A 14 -65.00 23.65 -42.52
C GLU A 14 -64.15 22.45 -42.04
N ASN A 15 -63.45 22.60 -40.91
CA ASN A 15 -62.72 21.50 -40.27
C ASN A 15 -63.61 20.57 -39.42
N GLN A 16 -64.81 20.99 -39.00
CA GLN A 16 -65.73 20.13 -38.25
C GLN A 16 -66.39 19.07 -39.16
N ASP A 17 -66.67 19.41 -40.42
CA ASP A 17 -67.34 18.49 -41.34
C ASP A 17 -66.39 17.40 -41.87
N ILE A 18 -65.11 17.71 -42.10
CA ILE A 18 -64.09 16.72 -42.50
C ILE A 18 -63.84 15.71 -41.37
N ILE A 19 -63.74 16.18 -40.11
CA ILE A 19 -63.56 15.31 -38.94
C ILE A 19 -64.78 14.38 -38.76
N SER A 20 -65.99 14.82 -39.12
CA SER A 20 -67.22 14.04 -38.92
C SER A 20 -67.44 12.90 -39.93
N GLN A 21 -66.86 12.99 -41.14
CA GLN A 21 -67.04 11.97 -42.19
C GLN A 21 -65.96 10.87 -42.21
N GLU A 22 -64.74 11.13 -41.73
CA GLU A 22 -63.73 10.06 -41.53
C GLU A 22 -63.98 9.21 -40.27
N LEU A 23 -64.82 9.68 -39.33
CA LEU A 23 -65.17 8.98 -38.09
C LEU A 23 -66.06 7.72 -38.22
N ARG A 24 -66.29 7.21 -39.45
CA ARG A 24 -67.17 6.04 -39.71
C ARG A 24 -66.45 4.71 -39.84
N GLN A 25 -65.15 4.68 -40.13
CA GLN A 25 -64.45 3.40 -40.21
C GLN A 25 -64.05 2.90 -38.82
N PRO A 26 -64.27 1.62 -38.50
CA PRO A 26 -63.91 1.05 -37.20
C PRO A 26 -62.41 1.20 -36.89
N LEU A 27 -61.57 1.24 -37.92
CA LEU A 27 -60.13 1.45 -37.80
C LEU A 27 -59.79 2.86 -37.28
N ASP A 28 -60.44 3.91 -37.80
CA ASP A 28 -60.20 5.29 -37.37
C ASP A 28 -60.63 5.55 -35.92
N ARG A 29 -61.68 4.87 -35.46
CA ARG A 29 -62.09 4.94 -34.05
C ARG A 29 -61.06 4.30 -33.12
N VAL A 30 -60.51 3.15 -33.52
CA VAL A 30 -59.44 2.48 -32.76
C VAL A 30 -58.18 3.36 -32.75
N ALA A 31 -57.80 3.93 -33.89
CA ALA A 31 -56.64 4.80 -34.01
C ALA A 31 -56.77 6.07 -33.15
N ILE A 32 -57.92 6.76 -33.18
CA ILE A 32 -58.15 7.96 -32.37
C ILE A 32 -58.16 7.64 -30.88
N THR A 33 -58.75 6.51 -30.47
CA THR A 33 -58.76 6.07 -29.06
C THR A 33 -57.34 5.77 -28.58
N LEU A 34 -56.52 5.14 -29.43
CA LEU A 34 -55.12 4.85 -29.15
C LEU A 34 -54.29 6.14 -29.06
N ILE A 35 -54.48 7.09 -29.97
CA ILE A 35 -53.80 8.39 -29.96
C ILE A 35 -54.15 9.16 -28.69
N LEU A 36 -55.43 9.26 -28.32
CA LEU A 36 -55.86 9.91 -27.08
C LEU A 36 -55.27 9.21 -25.85
N GLY A 37 -55.29 7.88 -25.82
CA GLY A 37 -54.70 7.10 -24.72
C GLY A 37 -53.20 7.34 -24.57
N LEU A 38 -52.46 7.31 -25.69
CA LEU A 38 -51.02 7.62 -25.71
C LEU A 38 -50.74 9.07 -25.34
N THR A 39 -51.54 10.03 -25.79
CA THR A 39 -51.37 11.45 -25.46
C THR A 39 -51.60 11.69 -23.97
N VAL A 40 -52.63 11.07 -23.38
CA VAL A 40 -52.88 11.11 -21.93
C VAL A 40 -51.72 10.46 -21.17
N LEU A 41 -51.20 9.33 -21.65
CA LEU A 41 -50.06 8.64 -21.03
C LEU A 41 -48.77 9.47 -21.12
N ILE A 42 -48.54 10.15 -22.24
CA ILE A 42 -47.43 11.11 -22.43
C ILE A 42 -47.61 12.30 -21.49
N CYS A 43 -48.81 12.90 -21.40
CA CYS A 43 -49.10 13.98 -20.45
C CYS A 43 -48.91 13.53 -18.99
N LEU A 44 -49.33 12.31 -18.64
CA LEU A 44 -49.11 11.73 -17.31
C LEU A 44 -47.62 11.51 -17.03
N LEU A 45 -46.83 11.11 -18.02
CA LEU A 45 -45.36 11.01 -17.88
C LEU A 45 -44.69 12.38 -17.75
N PHE A 46 -45.19 13.42 -18.43
CA PHE A 46 -44.68 14.79 -18.27
C PHE A 46 -45.05 15.39 -16.90
N VAL A 47 -46.24 15.08 -16.38
CA VAL A 47 -46.71 15.54 -15.06
C VAL A 47 -46.08 14.72 -13.93
N GLY A 48 -45.86 13.42 -14.13
CA GLY A 48 -45.24 12.50 -13.15
C GLY A 48 -43.72 12.42 -13.21
N GLY A 49 -43.09 12.89 -14.30
CA GLY A 49 -41.64 12.86 -14.52
C GLY A 49 -40.89 14.09 -13.97
N GLY A 50 -41.55 14.95 -13.20
CA GLY A 50 -41.02 16.22 -12.69
C GLY A 50 -39.92 16.05 -11.65
N SER A 51 -38.73 16.58 -11.97
CA SER A 51 -37.57 16.88 -11.11
C SER A 51 -37.25 15.86 -9.99
N THR A 52 -36.41 14.86 -10.31
CA THR A 52 -35.67 14.19 -9.22
C THR A 52 -34.83 15.24 -8.50
N ALA A 53 -34.99 15.43 -7.19
CA ALA A 53 -34.16 16.38 -6.45
C ALA A 53 -32.65 16.16 -6.70
N PRO A 54 -31.80 17.18 -6.52
CA PRO A 54 -30.35 17.03 -6.63
C PRO A 54 -29.89 15.92 -5.68
N LYS A 55 -28.98 15.04 -6.12
CA LYS A 55 -28.49 13.94 -5.29
C LYS A 55 -27.11 13.47 -5.74
N VAL A 56 -26.41 12.81 -4.82
CA VAL A 56 -25.28 11.96 -5.17
C VAL A 56 -25.82 10.75 -5.91
N LYS A 57 -25.39 10.58 -7.15
CA LYS A 57 -25.68 9.43 -8.00
C LYS A 57 -24.81 8.24 -7.61
N ASP A 58 -23.54 8.49 -7.31
CA ASP A 58 -22.54 7.46 -7.07
C ASP A 58 -21.38 8.00 -6.21
N PHE A 59 -20.81 7.13 -5.37
CA PHE A 59 -19.68 7.39 -4.48
C PHE A 59 -18.63 6.30 -4.67
N SER A 60 -17.44 6.67 -5.13
CA SER A 60 -16.43 5.71 -5.59
C SER A 60 -15.85 4.80 -4.50
N TRP A 61 -15.99 5.18 -3.23
CA TRP A 61 -15.56 4.39 -2.07
C TRP A 61 -16.72 3.74 -1.30
N GLN A 62 -17.94 3.77 -1.84
CA GLN A 62 -19.09 3.15 -1.19
C GLN A 62 -18.81 1.67 -0.87
N ASP A 63 -18.87 1.32 0.41
CA ASP A 63 -18.62 0.00 0.98
C ASP A 63 -17.26 -0.61 0.61
N LYS A 64 -16.28 0.23 0.26
CA LYS A 64 -14.91 -0.20 -0.04
C LYS A 64 -14.05 -0.28 1.22
N LYS A 65 -13.06 -1.17 1.15
CA LYS A 65 -11.95 -1.25 2.09
C LYS A 65 -10.71 -0.66 1.43
N ILE A 66 -10.29 0.51 1.88
CA ILE A 66 -9.24 1.32 1.25
C ILE A 66 -7.88 1.14 1.93
N GLY A 67 -6.81 1.16 1.15
CA GLY A 67 -5.41 1.14 1.63
C GLY A 67 -4.75 2.51 1.59
N ALA A 68 -3.44 2.56 1.83
CA ALA A 68 -2.66 3.79 1.79
C ALA A 68 -2.52 4.38 0.37
N GLU A 69 -2.64 3.53 -0.66
CA GLU A 69 -2.64 3.91 -2.07
C GLU A 69 -3.93 4.64 -2.50
N ASP A 70 -5.03 4.47 -1.77
CA ASP A 70 -6.33 5.07 -2.06
C ASP A 70 -6.39 6.51 -1.53
N THR A 71 -5.91 7.46 -2.35
CA THR A 71 -5.74 8.86 -1.92
C THR A 71 -6.92 9.79 -2.25
N ALA A 72 -7.92 9.34 -3.02
CA ALA A 72 -9.07 10.17 -3.35
C ALA A 72 -10.36 9.39 -3.62
N PHE A 73 -11.49 10.02 -3.26
CA PHE A 73 -12.81 9.55 -3.66
C PHE A 73 -13.55 10.54 -4.54
N ILE A 74 -14.54 10.04 -5.28
CA ILE A 74 -15.37 10.81 -6.20
C ILE A 74 -16.83 10.73 -5.75
N LEU A 75 -17.48 11.90 -5.63
CA LEU A 75 -18.94 12.02 -5.62
C LEU A 75 -19.42 12.46 -7.00
N ASN A 76 -20.20 11.60 -7.64
CA ASN A 76 -20.86 11.90 -8.90
C ASN A 76 -22.27 12.41 -8.62
N PHE A 77 -22.62 13.62 -9.03
CA PHE A 77 -23.96 14.18 -8.86
C PHE A 77 -24.84 13.93 -10.10
N ASN A 78 -26.16 13.84 -9.91
CA ASN A 78 -27.09 13.72 -11.03
C ASN A 78 -27.15 15.01 -11.89
N ARG A 79 -26.75 16.16 -11.35
CA ARG A 79 -26.74 17.47 -12.01
C ARG A 79 -25.62 18.38 -11.47
N PRO A 80 -25.33 19.53 -12.12
CA PRO A 80 -24.36 20.50 -11.61
C PRO A 80 -24.77 21.05 -10.24
N MET A 81 -23.81 21.11 -9.30
CA MET A 81 -24.03 21.58 -7.93
C MET A 81 -23.38 22.95 -7.70
N ASN A 82 -23.87 23.71 -6.73
CA ASN A 82 -23.13 24.86 -6.21
C ASN A 82 -21.96 24.33 -5.36
N HIS A 83 -20.74 24.49 -5.85
CA HIS A 83 -19.54 23.90 -5.25
C HIS A 83 -19.32 24.36 -3.81
N GLY A 84 -19.43 25.66 -3.54
CA GLY A 84 -19.26 26.20 -2.18
C GLY A 84 -20.29 25.65 -1.19
N SER A 85 -21.52 25.40 -1.66
CA SER A 85 -22.55 24.75 -0.84
C SER A 85 -22.23 23.28 -0.54
N VAL A 86 -21.61 22.55 -1.47
CA VAL A 86 -21.21 21.16 -1.24
C VAL A 86 -20.03 21.10 -0.29
N GLU A 87 -18.99 21.88 -0.54
CA GLU A 87 -17.77 21.90 0.28
C GLU A 87 -18.05 22.29 1.73
N LYS A 88 -18.94 23.27 1.97
CA LYS A 88 -19.34 23.69 3.32
C LYS A 88 -20.12 22.61 4.08
N ASN A 89 -20.83 21.73 3.38
CA ASN A 89 -21.76 20.77 3.99
C ASN A 89 -21.27 19.30 3.92
N LEU A 90 -20.11 19.05 3.31
CA LEU A 90 -19.51 17.72 3.29
C LEU A 90 -18.84 17.46 4.65
N THR A 91 -19.21 16.34 5.28
CA THR A 91 -18.56 15.90 6.52
C THR A 91 -18.09 14.46 6.40
N ILE A 92 -16.94 14.17 7.01
CA ILE A 92 -16.35 12.84 7.11
C ILE A 92 -16.12 12.56 8.59
N GLU A 93 -16.64 11.43 9.09
CA GLU A 93 -16.52 11.00 10.48
C GLU A 93 -15.88 9.60 10.53
N PRO A 94 -14.74 9.40 11.22
CA PRO A 94 -13.89 10.42 11.86
C PRO A 94 -13.28 11.40 10.84
N PRO A 95 -12.81 12.58 11.27
CA PRO A 95 -12.26 13.59 10.36
C PRO A 95 -11.11 13.03 9.52
N LEU A 96 -11.18 13.24 8.21
CA LEU A 96 -10.14 12.87 7.25
C LEU A 96 -9.84 14.08 6.36
N PRO A 97 -8.84 14.91 6.73
CA PRO A 97 -8.52 16.15 6.02
C PRO A 97 -8.16 15.90 4.55
N GLY A 98 -8.60 16.82 3.68
CA GLY A 98 -8.39 16.71 2.24
C GLY A 98 -8.68 17.99 1.49
N LYS A 99 -8.50 17.93 0.18
CA LYS A 99 -8.75 19.01 -0.78
C LYS A 99 -9.82 18.59 -1.77
N VAL A 100 -10.65 19.55 -2.16
CA VAL A 100 -11.72 19.34 -3.13
C VAL A 100 -11.30 19.86 -4.50
N SER A 101 -11.61 19.10 -5.54
CA SER A 101 -11.53 19.53 -6.94
C SER A 101 -12.78 19.14 -7.72
N TRP A 102 -13.07 19.84 -8.81
CA TRP A 102 -14.32 19.70 -9.54
C TRP A 102 -14.10 19.51 -11.04
N ALA A 103 -14.91 18.62 -11.62
CA ALA A 103 -15.04 18.46 -13.07
C ALA A 103 -16.51 18.29 -13.45
N GLY A 104 -17.19 19.39 -13.78
CA GLY A 104 -18.61 19.40 -14.15
C GLY A 104 -19.53 18.97 -13.01
N ARG A 105 -20.03 17.73 -13.07
CA ARG A 105 -20.92 17.13 -12.04
C ARG A 105 -20.17 16.20 -11.07
N ARG A 106 -18.84 16.19 -11.13
CA ARG A 106 -18.00 15.32 -10.33
C ARG A 106 -17.21 16.16 -9.35
N MET A 107 -17.23 15.75 -8.09
CA MET A 107 -16.35 16.25 -7.06
C MET A 107 -15.36 15.16 -6.70
N ALA A 108 -14.08 15.47 -6.74
CA ALA A 108 -13.04 14.62 -6.19
C ALA A 108 -12.54 15.21 -4.87
N TYR A 109 -12.45 14.37 -3.85
CA TYR A 109 -11.89 14.70 -2.54
C TYR A 109 -10.58 13.92 -2.37
N THR A 110 -9.46 14.62 -2.36
CA THR A 110 -8.12 14.04 -2.18
C THR A 110 -7.67 14.23 -0.73
N ILE A 111 -7.43 13.14 -0.01
CA ILE A 111 -7.00 13.19 1.38
C ILE A 111 -5.54 13.67 1.47
N LEU A 112 -5.19 14.35 2.57
CA LEU A 112 -3.84 14.92 2.75
C LEU A 112 -2.82 13.89 3.24
N GLU A 113 -3.29 12.90 3.99
CA GLU A 113 -2.52 11.80 4.56
C GLU A 113 -3.36 10.53 4.40
N PRO A 114 -2.74 9.35 4.25
CA PRO A 114 -3.47 8.08 4.20
C PRO A 114 -4.45 7.92 5.35
N ALA A 115 -5.59 7.28 5.07
CA ALA A 115 -6.59 7.04 6.10
C ALA A 115 -6.02 6.11 7.19
N PRO A 116 -6.03 6.52 8.48
CA PRO A 116 -5.55 5.66 9.57
C PRO A 116 -6.16 4.25 9.52
N TYR A 117 -5.32 3.21 9.54
CA TYR A 117 -5.76 1.83 9.40
C TYR A 117 -6.61 1.38 10.61
N GLY A 118 -7.61 0.53 10.36
CA GLY A 118 -8.50 -0.04 11.34
C GLY A 118 -9.75 0.78 11.66
N ASN A 119 -10.09 1.78 10.82
CA ASN A 119 -11.20 2.69 11.05
C ASN A 119 -12.34 2.50 10.06
N GLN A 120 -13.56 2.81 10.51
CA GLN A 120 -14.73 2.97 9.66
C GLN A 120 -15.04 4.46 9.51
N TYR A 121 -15.35 4.86 8.28
CA TYR A 121 -15.63 6.24 7.92
C TYR A 121 -17.04 6.39 7.37
N LYS A 122 -17.63 7.53 7.68
CA LYS A 122 -18.94 7.93 7.20
C LYS A 122 -18.84 9.28 6.51
N VAL A 123 -19.16 9.30 5.22
CA VAL A 123 -19.27 10.52 4.42
C VAL A 123 -20.72 10.96 4.45
N LYS A 124 -21.01 12.17 4.94
CA LYS A 124 -22.35 12.76 4.90
C LYS A 124 -22.34 14.02 4.06
N LEU A 125 -23.43 14.22 3.32
CA LEU A 125 -23.66 15.46 2.59
C LEU A 125 -25.15 15.78 2.62
N SER A 126 -25.51 16.89 3.26
CA SER A 126 -26.89 17.36 3.38
C SER A 126 -26.94 18.88 3.28
N GLY A 127 -28.00 19.45 2.72
CA GLY A 127 -28.13 20.92 2.67
C GLY A 127 -27.34 21.61 1.56
N ALA A 128 -26.61 20.88 0.73
CA ALA A 128 -26.01 21.45 -0.47
C ALA A 128 -27.08 21.72 -1.54
N LYS A 129 -26.82 22.69 -2.42
CA LYS A 129 -27.79 23.18 -3.41
C LYS A 129 -27.31 22.90 -4.83
N GLU A 130 -28.23 22.70 -5.75
CA GLU A 130 -27.89 22.68 -7.17
C GLU A 130 -27.38 24.03 -7.67
N LYS A 131 -26.64 24.01 -8.79
CA LYS A 131 -26.23 25.23 -9.47
C LYS A 131 -27.38 25.72 -10.34
N PHE A 132 -28.06 26.79 -9.91
CA PHE A 132 -29.17 27.38 -10.65
C PHE A 132 -28.80 28.77 -11.18
N TYR A 133 -28.41 28.87 -12.46
CA TYR A 133 -28.13 30.13 -13.18
C TYR A 133 -27.31 31.19 -12.40
N GLY A 134 -26.41 30.78 -11.49
CA GLY A 134 -25.60 31.68 -10.68
C GLY A 134 -26.29 32.31 -9.45
N LEU A 135 -27.50 31.86 -9.11
CA LEU A 135 -28.27 32.31 -7.95
C LEU A 135 -28.27 31.26 -6.83
N ASP A 136 -28.23 31.68 -5.57
CA ASP A 136 -28.29 30.81 -4.36
C ASP A 136 -29.70 30.22 -4.07
N GLN A 137 -30.54 30.17 -5.10
CA GLN A 137 -31.94 29.72 -5.04
C GLN A 137 -32.16 28.28 -5.55
N GLY A 138 -31.09 27.55 -5.88
CA GLY A 138 -31.21 26.16 -6.33
C GLY A 138 -31.85 25.24 -5.28
N GLU A 139 -32.56 24.20 -5.75
CA GLU A 139 -33.12 23.15 -4.91
C GLU A 139 -32.05 22.54 -3.98
N VAL A 140 -32.46 22.21 -2.75
CA VAL A 140 -31.63 21.49 -1.78
C VAL A 140 -31.57 20.02 -2.17
N MET A 141 -30.37 19.43 -2.09
CA MET A 141 -30.18 18.03 -2.40
C MET A 141 -30.81 17.09 -1.38
N GLN A 142 -31.13 15.87 -1.83
CA GLN A 142 -31.43 14.76 -0.94
C GLN A 142 -30.21 14.46 -0.06
N PRO A 143 -30.37 14.26 1.27
CA PRO A 143 -29.29 13.84 2.14
C PRO A 143 -28.62 12.57 1.62
N PHE A 144 -27.29 12.58 1.59
CA PHE A 144 -26.47 11.45 1.21
C PHE A 144 -25.66 10.98 2.41
N GLN A 145 -25.54 9.67 2.56
CA GLN A 145 -24.61 9.02 3.47
C GLN A 145 -23.93 7.86 2.76
N GLY A 146 -22.60 7.88 2.73
CA GLY A 146 -21.77 6.77 2.28
C GLY A 146 -20.91 6.23 3.42
N LEU A 147 -20.53 4.97 3.33
CA LEU A 147 -19.65 4.30 4.28
C LEU A 147 -18.45 3.72 3.53
N PHE A 148 -17.29 3.73 4.17
CA PHE A 148 -16.10 3.00 3.75
C PHE A 148 -15.26 2.65 4.98
N SER A 149 -14.27 1.79 4.85
CA SER A 149 -13.33 1.46 5.93
C SER A 149 -11.90 1.47 5.42
N SER A 150 -10.94 1.79 6.27
CA SER A 150 -9.52 1.54 5.97
C SER A 150 -9.17 0.06 6.17
N ARG A 151 -8.01 -0.35 5.65
CA ARG A 151 -7.47 -1.70 5.88
C ARG A 151 -7.27 -1.98 7.37
N ASP A 152 -7.24 -3.25 7.73
CA ASP A 152 -7.03 -3.62 9.14
C ASP A 152 -5.57 -3.32 9.50
N ARG A 153 -5.34 -2.84 10.72
CA ARG A 153 -4.02 -2.76 11.32
C ARG A 153 -3.60 -4.18 11.71
N ALA A 154 -2.74 -4.79 10.92
CA ALA A 154 -2.25 -6.15 11.09
C ALA A 154 -0.79 -6.25 10.67
N PHE A 155 -0.06 -7.22 11.20
CA PHE A 155 1.34 -7.45 10.84
C PHE A 155 1.69 -8.94 11.01
N ALA A 156 2.76 -9.38 10.38
CA ALA A 156 3.34 -10.70 10.58
C ALA A 156 4.76 -10.62 11.15
N TYR A 157 5.21 -11.70 11.78
CA TYR A 157 6.55 -11.83 12.35
C TYR A 157 6.98 -13.30 12.37
N VAL A 158 8.27 -13.56 12.61
CA VAL A 158 8.79 -14.91 12.85
C VAL A 158 8.85 -15.18 14.35
N GLY A 159 8.15 -16.21 14.81
CA GLY A 159 8.07 -16.55 16.24
C GLY A 159 9.40 -17.02 16.81
N PHE A 160 9.70 -16.63 18.06
CA PHE A 160 11.02 -16.89 18.67
C PHE A 160 11.05 -18.10 19.61
N GLN A 161 9.91 -18.49 20.20
CA GLN A 161 9.86 -19.51 21.26
C GLN A 161 8.59 -20.37 21.22
N GLY A 162 8.60 -21.47 21.98
CA GLY A 162 7.46 -22.37 22.10
C GLY A 162 7.02 -22.98 20.76
N GLU A 163 5.72 -23.11 20.57
CA GLU A 163 5.12 -23.65 19.34
C GLU A 163 5.20 -22.71 18.13
N GLU A 164 5.55 -21.44 18.36
CA GLU A 164 5.74 -20.42 17.32
C GLU A 164 7.18 -20.38 16.77
N LYS A 165 8.13 -21.08 17.42
CA LYS A 165 9.55 -20.96 17.11
C LYS A 165 9.88 -21.26 15.63
N GLY A 166 10.41 -20.25 14.95
CA GLY A 166 10.81 -20.28 13.55
C GLY A 166 9.63 -20.30 12.58
N ARG A 167 8.40 -20.05 13.05
CA ARG A 167 7.19 -20.09 12.23
C ARG A 167 6.69 -18.68 11.97
N LEU A 168 5.98 -18.52 10.85
CA LEU A 168 5.35 -17.27 10.49
C LEU A 168 4.04 -17.12 11.26
N ILE A 169 3.89 -15.99 11.93
CA ILE A 169 2.74 -15.64 12.76
C ILE A 169 2.10 -14.37 12.22
N LEU A 170 0.77 -14.32 12.17
CA LEU A 170 -0.02 -13.15 11.77
C LEU A 170 -0.88 -12.67 12.93
N ILE A 171 -0.90 -11.37 13.18
CA ILE A 171 -1.78 -10.75 14.18
C ILE A 171 -2.57 -9.59 13.56
N ASN A 172 -3.84 -9.50 13.90
CA ASN A 172 -4.74 -8.42 13.49
C ASN A 172 -5.19 -7.62 14.72
N LEU A 173 -4.59 -6.44 14.88
CA LEU A 173 -4.83 -5.55 16.01
C LEU A 173 -6.22 -4.91 15.95
N THR A 174 -6.73 -4.62 14.75
CA THR A 174 -8.10 -4.09 14.57
C THR A 174 -9.16 -5.05 15.08
N LYS A 175 -9.02 -6.35 14.79
CA LYS A 175 -9.97 -7.39 15.22
C LYS A 175 -9.70 -7.91 16.64
N LYS A 176 -8.60 -7.50 17.28
CA LYS A 176 -8.15 -8.00 18.60
C LYS A 176 -8.13 -9.53 18.65
N GLN A 177 -7.63 -10.14 17.57
CA GLN A 177 -7.54 -11.59 17.45
C GLN A 177 -6.26 -12.13 18.09
N GLN A 178 -6.31 -13.38 18.54
CA GLN A 178 -5.12 -14.11 18.96
C GLN A 178 -4.16 -14.29 17.76
N PRO A 179 -2.84 -14.39 17.99
CA PRO A 179 -1.88 -14.68 16.93
C PRO A 179 -2.26 -15.96 16.17
N ILE A 180 -2.17 -15.90 14.85
CA ILE A 180 -2.50 -17.00 13.93
C ILE A 180 -1.20 -17.55 13.38
N ILE A 181 -0.96 -18.84 13.59
CA ILE A 181 0.23 -19.51 13.03
C ILE A 181 -0.04 -19.87 11.57
N LEU A 182 0.75 -19.34 10.65
CA LEU A 182 0.59 -19.52 9.21
C LEU A 182 1.45 -20.65 8.64
N SER A 183 2.71 -20.78 9.07
CA SER A 183 3.62 -21.81 8.56
C SER A 183 3.63 -23.07 9.44
N PRO A 184 3.93 -24.27 8.91
CA PRO A 184 3.96 -25.52 9.66
C PRO A 184 5.23 -25.64 10.48
N LYS A 185 5.21 -26.54 11.46
CA LYS A 185 6.30 -26.71 12.43
C LYS A 185 7.62 -27.20 11.81
N ASN A 186 7.55 -27.91 10.68
CA ASN A 186 8.69 -28.46 9.96
C ASN A 186 9.45 -27.42 9.10
N LEU A 187 8.90 -26.22 8.92
CA LEU A 187 9.56 -25.13 8.20
C LEU A 187 10.11 -24.08 9.17
N GLU A 188 11.37 -23.71 9.01
CA GLU A 188 11.98 -22.58 9.68
C GLU A 188 12.06 -21.40 8.71
N VAL A 189 11.33 -20.33 8.99
CA VAL A 189 11.20 -19.15 8.14
C VAL A 189 12.42 -18.25 8.32
N MET A 190 13.02 -17.82 7.21
CA MET A 190 14.23 -16.99 7.19
C MET A 190 13.89 -15.52 6.86
N ASP A 191 13.13 -15.28 5.80
CA ASP A 191 12.60 -13.96 5.45
C ASP A 191 11.22 -14.08 4.77
N PHE A 192 10.45 -13.00 4.74
CA PHE A 192 9.12 -12.98 4.14
C PHE A 192 8.72 -11.60 3.61
N LYS A 193 7.80 -11.54 2.64
CA LYS A 193 7.16 -10.32 2.14
C LYS A 193 5.67 -10.56 1.89
N PHE A 194 4.84 -9.57 2.22
CA PHE A 194 3.42 -9.61 1.87
C PHE A 194 3.22 -9.38 0.38
N PHE A 195 2.21 -10.06 -0.18
CA PHE A 195 1.63 -9.63 -1.44
C PHE A 195 0.92 -8.28 -1.26
N PRO A 196 0.80 -7.45 -2.32
CA PRO A 196 0.33 -6.07 -2.21
C PRO A 196 -1.06 -5.88 -1.60
N GLN A 197 -1.93 -6.89 -1.71
CA GLN A 197 -3.28 -6.87 -1.14
C GLN A 197 -3.36 -7.61 0.22
N GLY A 198 -2.23 -8.12 0.71
CA GLY A 198 -2.11 -8.78 2.00
C GLY A 198 -2.74 -10.18 2.08
N GLU A 199 -3.18 -10.75 0.97
CA GLU A 199 -3.88 -12.04 0.87
C GLU A 199 -2.95 -13.24 1.03
N LYS A 200 -1.68 -13.06 0.68
CA LYS A 200 -0.62 -14.06 0.76
C LYS A 200 0.67 -13.44 1.29
N ILE A 201 1.54 -14.30 1.79
CA ILE A 201 2.91 -13.98 2.15
C ILE A 201 3.83 -14.89 1.35
N LEU A 202 4.80 -14.31 0.65
CA LEU A 202 5.94 -14.99 0.07
C LEU A 202 7.01 -15.14 1.16
N PHE A 203 7.57 -16.32 1.36
CA PHE A 203 8.61 -16.52 2.38
C PHE A 203 9.66 -17.54 1.97
N SER A 204 10.89 -17.35 2.43
CA SER A 204 11.93 -18.36 2.37
C SER A 204 11.94 -19.19 3.65
N ALA A 205 12.16 -20.50 3.51
CA ALA A 205 12.26 -21.39 4.65
C ALA A 205 13.19 -22.58 4.40
N VAL A 206 13.72 -23.13 5.48
CA VAL A 206 14.48 -24.39 5.50
C VAL A 206 13.64 -25.48 6.17
N GLU A 207 13.65 -26.69 5.62
CA GLU A 207 13.04 -27.85 6.27
C GLU A 207 13.89 -28.34 7.46
N LYS A 208 13.27 -28.52 8.61
CA LYS A 208 13.93 -29.04 9.83
C LYS A 208 14.12 -30.55 9.72
N GLN A 209 15.12 -31.01 8.96
CA GLN A 209 15.49 -32.43 8.87
C GLN A 209 16.60 -32.78 9.87
N ASN A 210 16.25 -32.96 11.15
CA ASN A 210 17.10 -33.49 12.26
C ASN A 210 18.51 -32.90 12.50
N GLU A 211 19.02 -32.02 11.64
CA GLU A 211 20.30 -31.31 11.72
C GLU A 211 20.08 -29.80 11.80
N VAL A 212 21.14 -29.07 12.14
CA VAL A 212 21.12 -27.59 12.20
C VAL A 212 20.73 -27.05 10.81
N PRO A 213 19.65 -26.26 10.69
CA PRO A 213 19.26 -25.67 9.42
C PRO A 213 20.44 -24.90 8.81
N THR A 214 20.85 -25.26 7.60
CA THR A 214 21.86 -24.49 6.87
C THR A 214 21.15 -23.52 5.94
N LEU A 215 21.63 -22.26 5.89
CA LEU A 215 21.09 -21.21 5.01
C LEU A 215 21.14 -21.60 3.52
N ILE A 216 21.93 -22.62 3.18
CA ILE A 216 22.09 -23.20 1.85
C ILE A 216 20.83 -23.93 1.39
N GLU A 217 20.02 -24.42 2.33
CA GLU A 217 18.85 -25.27 2.05
C GLU A 217 17.52 -24.49 1.92
N GLN A 218 17.60 -23.18 1.70
CA GLN A 218 16.42 -22.32 1.58
C GLN A 218 15.60 -22.61 0.32
N GLN A 219 14.29 -22.78 0.51
CA GLN A 219 13.29 -22.88 -0.54
C GLN A 219 12.28 -21.75 -0.41
N ILE A 220 11.57 -21.44 -1.49
CA ILE A 220 10.59 -20.34 -1.54
C ILE A 220 9.18 -20.90 -1.52
N TYR A 221 8.33 -20.33 -0.69
CA TYR A 221 6.96 -20.73 -0.43
C TYR A 221 6.01 -19.54 -0.44
N THR A 222 4.73 -19.81 -0.64
CA THR A 222 3.65 -18.87 -0.33
C THR A 222 2.76 -19.44 0.75
N VAL A 223 2.14 -18.57 1.53
CA VAL A 223 1.09 -18.93 2.49
C VAL A 223 -0.05 -17.93 2.46
N THR A 224 -1.28 -18.41 2.52
CA THR A 224 -2.49 -17.55 2.60
C THR A 224 -2.69 -16.98 4.00
N THR A 225 -3.07 -15.71 4.07
CA THR A 225 -3.33 -15.00 5.34
C THR A 225 -4.78 -15.11 5.79
N GLY A 226 -5.70 -15.41 4.85
CA GLY A 226 -7.16 -15.34 5.04
C GLY A 226 -7.71 -13.93 5.19
N ILE A 227 -6.95 -12.91 4.83
CA ILE A 227 -7.43 -11.54 4.72
C ILE A 227 -8.28 -11.41 3.47
N ASN A 228 -9.50 -10.90 3.62
CA ASN A 228 -10.44 -10.75 2.52
C ASN A 228 -10.04 -9.58 1.62
N ILE A 229 -9.97 -9.83 0.32
CA ILE A 229 -9.78 -8.80 -0.70
C ILE A 229 -11.16 -8.30 -1.15
N THR A 230 -11.35 -6.98 -1.17
CA THR A 230 -12.44 -6.36 -1.92
C THR A 230 -11.88 -5.95 -3.28
N PRO A 231 -12.05 -6.74 -4.36
CA PRO A 231 -11.52 -6.37 -5.67
C PRO A 231 -12.22 -5.10 -6.20
N GLU A 232 -11.56 -4.42 -7.15
CA GLU A 232 -12.06 -3.19 -7.80
C GLU A 232 -13.48 -3.35 -8.36
N ASP A 233 -13.86 -4.56 -8.79
CA ASP A 233 -15.18 -4.92 -9.33
C ASP A 233 -16.28 -5.12 -8.27
N GLY A 234 -15.99 -4.91 -6.98
CA GLY A 234 -16.96 -4.97 -5.89
C GLY A 234 -17.50 -6.36 -5.54
N LYS A 235 -17.02 -7.43 -6.19
CA LYS A 235 -17.39 -8.82 -5.87
C LYS A 235 -16.37 -9.44 -4.92
N LEU A 236 -16.72 -9.66 -3.66
CA LEU A 236 -15.87 -10.43 -2.75
C LEU A 236 -15.45 -11.75 -3.41
N LYS A 237 -14.15 -11.95 -3.66
CA LYS A 237 -13.62 -13.28 -3.95
C LYS A 237 -13.69 -14.08 -2.65
N SER A 238 -14.12 -15.35 -2.73
CA SER A 238 -14.14 -16.24 -1.57
C SER A 238 -12.73 -16.32 -0.97
N SER A 239 -12.62 -16.04 0.33
CA SER A 239 -11.36 -16.13 1.09
C SER A 239 -10.76 -17.52 0.95
N GLU A 240 -9.51 -17.61 0.47
CA GLU A 240 -8.77 -18.88 0.52
C GLU A 240 -8.58 -19.29 1.99
N ALA A 241 -8.59 -20.60 2.27
CA ALA A 241 -8.37 -21.09 3.63
C ALA A 241 -7.04 -20.55 4.17
N VAL A 242 -7.03 -20.00 5.39
CA VAL A 242 -5.84 -19.49 6.09
C VAL A 242 -4.77 -20.59 6.20
N GLY A 243 -3.50 -20.25 6.02
CA GLY A 243 -2.39 -21.18 6.23
C GLY A 243 -2.23 -22.23 5.12
N LYS A 244 -2.85 -22.04 3.95
CA LYS A 244 -2.62 -22.86 2.77
C LYS A 244 -1.25 -22.53 2.20
N ILE A 245 -0.39 -23.55 2.10
CA ILE A 245 1.00 -23.39 1.67
C ILE A 245 1.22 -24.01 0.31
N GLU A 246 1.96 -23.29 -0.53
CA GLU A 246 2.39 -23.74 -1.84
C GLU A 246 3.89 -23.48 -1.97
N LYS A 247 4.66 -24.52 -2.33
CA LYS A 247 6.06 -24.37 -2.67
C LYS A 247 6.16 -23.72 -4.05
N VAL A 248 6.84 -22.59 -4.11
CA VAL A 248 6.99 -21.75 -5.29
C VAL A 248 8.28 -22.08 -6.04
N LEU A 249 9.38 -22.30 -5.33
CA LEU A 249 10.67 -22.62 -5.93
C LEU A 249 11.49 -23.52 -5.00
N ASP A 250 11.98 -24.64 -5.53
CA ASP A 250 12.89 -25.53 -4.82
C ASP A 250 14.35 -25.04 -4.87
N ASN A 251 15.24 -25.83 -4.29
CA ASN A 251 16.66 -25.56 -4.16
C ASN A 251 17.55 -26.71 -4.63
N SER A 252 17.05 -27.58 -5.51
CA SER A 252 17.69 -28.84 -5.90
C SER A 252 18.97 -28.62 -6.72
N GLU A 253 18.90 -27.79 -7.76
CA GLU A 253 20.04 -27.46 -8.63
C GLU A 253 20.77 -26.18 -8.20
N TYR A 254 20.03 -25.24 -7.61
CA TYR A 254 20.51 -23.93 -7.17
C TYR A 254 20.17 -23.68 -5.72
N GLN A 255 21.07 -23.00 -5.00
CA GLN A 255 20.80 -22.40 -3.70
C GLN A 255 20.03 -21.10 -3.91
N ASN A 256 19.01 -20.84 -3.09
CA ASN A 256 18.28 -19.57 -3.09
C ASN A 256 18.79 -18.70 -1.94
N LEU A 257 19.16 -17.45 -2.22
CA LEU A 257 19.81 -16.58 -1.22
C LEU A 257 18.93 -15.43 -0.73
N LYS A 258 18.42 -14.62 -1.67
CA LYS A 258 17.55 -13.45 -1.42
C LYS A 258 16.42 -13.47 -2.42
N PHE A 259 15.26 -12.93 -2.05
CA PHE A 259 14.20 -12.66 -3.00
C PHE A 259 13.63 -11.25 -2.82
N ASP A 260 12.97 -10.78 -3.86
CA ASP A 260 12.10 -9.61 -3.81
C ASP A 260 10.79 -9.89 -4.58
N LEU A 261 9.73 -9.19 -4.22
CA LEU A 261 8.39 -9.32 -4.80
C LEU A 261 7.98 -7.99 -5.41
N SER A 262 7.50 -8.00 -6.66
CA SER A 262 7.06 -6.79 -7.35
C SER A 262 5.85 -6.15 -6.68
N ALA A 263 5.74 -4.83 -6.79
CA ALA A 263 4.64 -4.06 -6.19
C ALA A 263 3.25 -4.41 -6.76
N ASP A 264 3.19 -5.03 -7.94
CA ASP A 264 1.95 -5.58 -8.52
C ASP A 264 1.68 -7.05 -8.12
N GLY A 265 2.59 -7.68 -7.37
CA GLY A 265 2.48 -9.05 -6.87
C GLY A 265 2.64 -10.14 -7.94
N LYS A 266 3.06 -9.81 -9.16
CA LYS A 266 3.11 -10.77 -10.27
C LYS A 266 4.47 -11.42 -10.49
N LYS A 267 5.55 -10.74 -10.12
CA LYS A 267 6.93 -11.18 -10.36
C LYS A 267 7.68 -11.32 -9.04
N ILE A 268 8.48 -12.37 -8.96
CA ILE A 268 9.43 -12.60 -7.89
C ILE A 268 10.81 -12.62 -8.53
N VAL A 269 11.76 -11.89 -7.97
CA VAL A 269 13.18 -12.00 -8.36
C VAL A 269 13.92 -12.71 -7.24
N ILE A 270 14.68 -13.75 -7.56
CA ILE A 270 15.41 -14.58 -6.60
C ILE A 270 16.89 -14.62 -6.98
N GLN A 271 17.79 -14.30 -6.03
CA GLN A 271 19.22 -14.54 -6.21
C GLN A 271 19.49 -16.04 -6.09
N ARG A 272 20.07 -16.63 -7.14
CA ARG A 272 20.40 -18.06 -7.18
C ARG A 272 21.88 -18.29 -7.44
N VAL A 273 22.42 -19.35 -6.83
CA VAL A 273 23.80 -19.82 -7.05
C VAL A 273 23.76 -21.31 -7.34
N ASN A 274 24.31 -21.74 -8.47
CA ASN A 274 24.34 -23.14 -8.84
C ASN A 274 25.19 -23.93 -7.83
N ARG A 275 24.69 -25.10 -7.41
CA ARG A 275 25.38 -25.94 -6.42
C ARG A 275 26.66 -26.58 -6.93
N LYS A 276 26.80 -26.74 -8.25
CA LYS A 276 27.95 -27.36 -8.91
C LYS A 276 28.93 -26.34 -9.47
N ASP A 277 28.45 -25.16 -9.86
CA ASP A 277 29.27 -24.08 -10.42
C ASP A 277 28.90 -22.72 -9.83
N VAL A 278 29.66 -22.26 -8.83
CA VAL A 278 29.39 -20.99 -8.15
C VAL A 278 29.46 -19.76 -9.09
N PHE A 279 30.10 -19.87 -10.25
CA PHE A 279 30.15 -18.80 -11.25
C PHE A 279 28.86 -18.68 -12.08
N ASP A 280 28.05 -19.73 -12.09
CA ASP A 280 26.65 -19.73 -12.54
C ASP A 280 25.76 -19.21 -11.39
N SER A 281 25.76 -17.89 -11.24
CA SER A 281 25.02 -17.18 -10.21
C SER A 281 24.47 -15.86 -10.73
N GLY A 282 23.29 -15.49 -10.23
CA GLY A 282 22.62 -14.26 -10.63
C GLY A 282 21.15 -14.23 -10.21
N PRO A 283 20.46 -13.10 -10.48
CA PRO A 283 19.03 -12.97 -10.30
C PRO A 283 18.26 -13.81 -11.31
N TRP A 284 17.21 -14.48 -10.83
CA TRP A 284 16.23 -15.22 -11.62
C TRP A 284 14.86 -14.59 -11.44
N VAL A 285 14.12 -14.46 -12.53
CA VAL A 285 12.75 -13.94 -12.54
C VAL A 285 11.78 -15.12 -12.56
N LEU A 286 10.78 -15.04 -11.70
CA LEU A 286 9.71 -16.00 -11.60
C LEU A 286 8.37 -15.27 -11.65
N GLU A 287 7.56 -15.56 -12.67
CA GLU A 287 6.16 -15.20 -12.68
C GLU A 287 5.34 -16.35 -12.07
N LEU A 288 4.38 -16.03 -11.20
CA LEU A 288 3.59 -17.06 -10.52
C LEU A 288 2.92 -18.02 -11.51
N GLY A 289 3.16 -19.32 -11.32
CA GLY A 289 2.64 -20.38 -12.18
C GLY A 289 3.47 -20.66 -13.45
N LYS A 290 4.58 -19.94 -13.65
CA LYS A 290 5.58 -20.21 -14.70
C LYS A 290 6.87 -20.76 -14.08
N GLU A 291 7.76 -21.27 -14.93
CA GLU A 291 9.11 -21.66 -14.50
C GLU A 291 9.98 -20.43 -14.28
N ALA A 292 10.88 -20.51 -13.29
CA ALA A 292 11.86 -19.46 -13.04
C ALA A 292 12.91 -19.45 -14.16
N GLN A 293 13.30 -18.26 -14.60
CA GLN A 293 14.30 -18.07 -15.66
C GLN A 293 15.40 -17.10 -15.21
N PRO A 294 16.66 -17.30 -15.63
CA PRO A 294 17.71 -16.34 -15.34
C PRO A 294 17.40 -14.98 -15.98
N LEU A 295 17.65 -13.89 -15.26
CA LEU A 295 17.52 -12.55 -15.83
C LEU A 295 18.61 -12.35 -16.89
N THR A 296 18.21 -11.96 -18.10
CA THR A 296 19.12 -11.72 -19.23
C THR A 296 18.98 -10.29 -19.75
N ASN A 297 19.95 -9.81 -20.52
CA ASN A 297 19.77 -8.60 -21.34
C ASN A 297 19.18 -8.97 -22.72
N LYS A 298 19.03 -7.95 -23.60
CA LYS A 298 18.50 -8.11 -24.97
C LYS A 298 19.33 -9.06 -25.85
N GLU A 299 20.61 -9.28 -25.51
CA GLU A 299 21.49 -10.22 -26.20
C GLU A 299 21.44 -11.64 -25.61
N GLY A 300 20.59 -11.90 -24.60
CA GLY A 300 20.48 -13.19 -23.92
C GLY A 300 21.61 -13.48 -22.94
N ILE A 301 22.41 -12.48 -22.56
CA ILE A 301 23.50 -12.61 -21.59
C ILE A 301 22.92 -12.52 -20.17
N VAL A 302 23.19 -13.56 -19.38
CA VAL A 302 22.77 -13.64 -17.97
C VAL A 302 23.37 -12.49 -17.18
N GLN A 303 22.49 -11.74 -16.51
CA GLN A 303 22.87 -10.66 -15.63
C GLN A 303 23.46 -11.22 -14.34
N LYS A 304 24.56 -10.61 -13.88
CA LYS A 304 25.21 -10.95 -12.62
C LYS A 304 25.08 -9.77 -11.66
N GLY A 305 25.18 -10.03 -10.37
CA GLY A 305 25.13 -8.99 -9.36
C GLY A 305 24.89 -9.55 -7.97
N GLY A 306 24.95 -8.66 -6.99
CA GLY A 306 24.72 -8.96 -5.60
C GLY A 306 23.31 -8.56 -5.17
N ASP A 307 23.26 -7.63 -4.21
CA ASP A 307 22.01 -7.16 -3.63
C ASP A 307 21.12 -6.45 -4.66
N PHE A 308 19.80 -6.64 -4.56
CA PHE A 308 18.85 -6.04 -5.48
C PHE A 308 17.50 -5.69 -4.84
N LEU A 309 16.78 -4.80 -5.53
CA LEU A 309 15.38 -4.47 -5.29
C LEU A 309 14.63 -4.25 -6.61
N ILE A 310 13.37 -4.66 -6.67
CA ILE A 310 12.46 -4.38 -7.78
C ILE A 310 11.95 -2.95 -7.64
N THR A 311 11.92 -2.20 -8.73
CA THR A 311 11.39 -0.83 -8.75
C THR A 311 9.87 -0.82 -8.50
N PRO A 312 9.30 0.27 -7.93
CA PRO A 312 7.86 0.34 -7.63
C PRO A 312 6.94 0.16 -8.84
N ASP A 313 7.41 0.45 -10.05
CA ASP A 313 6.66 0.23 -11.28
C ASP A 313 6.59 -1.25 -11.73
N SER A 314 7.30 -2.14 -11.03
CA SER A 314 7.37 -3.59 -11.29
C SER A 314 7.99 -3.98 -12.64
N LYS A 315 8.76 -3.07 -13.24
CA LYS A 315 9.39 -3.27 -14.57
C LYS A 315 10.90 -3.43 -14.52
N SER A 316 11.56 -2.82 -13.56
CA SER A 316 13.01 -2.77 -13.50
C SER A 316 13.54 -3.36 -12.20
N LEU A 317 14.77 -3.84 -12.25
CA LEU A 317 15.54 -4.36 -11.14
C LEU A 317 16.73 -3.43 -10.92
N VAL A 318 16.85 -2.91 -9.71
CA VAL A 318 18.04 -2.17 -9.29
C VAL A 318 18.96 -3.13 -8.56
N ILE A 319 20.16 -3.34 -9.09
CA ILE A 319 21.09 -4.40 -8.66
C ILE A 319 22.51 -3.87 -8.51
N LEU A 320 23.18 -4.28 -7.43
CA LEU A 320 24.59 -4.00 -7.20
C LEU A 320 25.46 -4.81 -8.18
N GLN A 321 26.27 -4.12 -8.97
CA GLN A 321 27.20 -4.67 -9.95
C GLN A 321 28.58 -4.03 -9.82
N GLY A 322 29.57 -4.84 -9.39
CA GLY A 322 30.93 -4.35 -9.17
C GLY A 322 30.98 -3.30 -8.06
N GLU A 323 31.47 -2.10 -8.39
CA GLU A 323 31.56 -0.96 -7.45
C GLU A 323 30.35 -0.01 -7.51
N GLY A 324 29.35 -0.30 -8.35
CA GLY A 324 28.20 0.58 -8.57
C GLY A 324 26.86 -0.17 -8.63
N THR A 325 25.79 0.57 -8.90
CA THR A 325 24.43 0.04 -9.00
C THR A 325 23.92 0.17 -10.44
N SER A 326 23.31 -0.88 -10.98
CA SER A 326 22.65 -0.87 -12.29
C SER A 326 21.14 -0.93 -12.17
N ILE A 327 20.42 -0.24 -13.06
CA ILE A 327 18.99 -0.40 -13.28
C ILE A 327 18.81 -1.20 -14.56
N LEU A 328 18.16 -2.36 -14.45
CA LEU A 328 17.99 -3.32 -15.53
C LEU A 328 16.50 -3.59 -15.76
N PRO A 329 16.00 -3.68 -17.01
CA PRO A 329 14.65 -4.14 -17.25
C PRO A 329 14.50 -5.61 -16.84
N ILE A 330 13.40 -5.96 -16.18
CA ILE A 330 13.05 -7.33 -15.82
C ILE A 330 12.66 -8.12 -17.08
N ASN A 331 11.97 -7.48 -18.03
CA ASN A 331 11.59 -8.07 -19.31
C ASN A 331 12.24 -7.29 -20.47
N PRO A 332 13.52 -7.55 -20.80
CA PRO A 332 14.30 -6.76 -21.77
C PRO A 332 13.72 -6.72 -23.19
N GLU A 333 12.91 -7.71 -23.57
CA GLU A 333 12.25 -7.81 -24.89
C GLU A 333 11.10 -6.82 -25.05
N THR A 334 10.40 -6.51 -23.96
CA THR A 334 9.21 -5.63 -23.98
C THR A 334 9.49 -4.27 -23.38
N ASP A 335 10.43 -4.18 -22.44
CA ASP A 335 10.78 -2.96 -21.74
C ASP A 335 11.93 -2.26 -22.48
N SER A 336 11.66 -1.05 -22.95
CA SER A 336 12.57 -0.28 -23.80
C SER A 336 13.69 0.43 -23.04
N GLU A 337 13.77 0.29 -21.73
CA GLU A 337 14.77 0.98 -20.91
C GLU A 337 16.16 0.36 -21.10
N ASP A 338 17.13 1.21 -21.43
CA ASP A 338 18.52 0.81 -21.50
C ASP A 338 19.08 0.64 -20.09
N LEU A 339 20.15 -0.14 -19.97
CA LEU A 339 20.90 -0.27 -18.72
C LEU A 339 21.39 1.12 -18.26
N ILE A 340 21.01 1.50 -17.04
CA ILE A 340 21.51 2.72 -16.40
C ILE A 340 22.48 2.29 -15.29
N PHE A 341 23.76 2.68 -15.42
CA PHE A 341 24.77 2.42 -14.39
C PHE A 341 25.02 3.67 -13.55
N LEU A 342 24.93 3.51 -12.24
CA LEU A 342 25.16 4.52 -11.22
C LEU A 342 26.45 4.17 -10.44
N PRO A 343 27.62 4.65 -10.88
CA PRO A 343 28.92 4.22 -10.34
C PRO A 343 29.20 4.68 -8.90
N LYS A 344 28.40 5.60 -8.34
CA LYS A 344 28.63 6.16 -7.00
C LYS A 344 27.95 5.37 -5.89
N PHE A 345 26.96 4.56 -6.21
CA PHE A 345 26.05 3.96 -5.23
C PHE A 345 26.26 2.46 -5.15
N GLY A 346 26.33 1.95 -3.93
CA GLY A 346 26.47 0.52 -3.68
C GLY A 346 25.13 -0.18 -3.43
N THR A 347 24.41 0.22 -2.39
CA THR A 347 23.15 -0.43 -2.00
C THR A 347 21.98 0.53 -2.13
N VAL A 348 20.86 0.05 -2.67
CA VAL A 348 19.57 0.75 -2.58
C VAL A 348 18.81 0.19 -1.39
N LEU A 349 18.37 1.08 -0.50
CA LEU A 349 17.69 0.69 0.75
C LEU A 349 16.18 0.64 0.57
N ASN A 350 15.59 1.66 -0.07
CA ASN A 350 14.16 1.72 -0.32
C ASN A 350 13.83 2.70 -1.47
N PHE A 351 12.61 2.61 -1.99
CA PHE A 351 11.99 3.57 -2.88
C PHE A 351 10.81 4.27 -2.19
N ALA A 352 10.53 5.51 -2.56
CA ALA A 352 9.23 6.08 -2.29
C ALA A 352 8.15 5.27 -3.02
N ALA A 353 6.96 5.14 -2.43
CA ALA A 353 5.88 4.31 -2.98
C ALA A 353 5.48 4.70 -4.42
N ASP A 354 5.62 5.97 -4.78
CA ASP A 354 5.34 6.49 -6.13
C ASP A 354 6.52 6.38 -7.12
N GLY A 355 7.66 5.80 -6.69
CA GLY A 355 8.87 5.65 -7.51
C GLY A 355 9.60 6.97 -7.81
N SER A 356 9.20 8.08 -7.20
CA SER A 356 9.80 9.40 -7.48
C SER A 356 11.21 9.57 -6.91
N MET A 357 11.54 8.81 -5.87
CA MET A 357 12.78 8.92 -5.10
C MET A 357 13.24 7.55 -4.59
N ALA A 358 14.54 7.40 -4.37
CA ALA A 358 15.16 6.25 -3.73
C ALA A 358 16.15 6.70 -2.65
N THR A 359 16.31 5.89 -1.60
CA THR A 359 17.39 6.01 -0.63
C THR A 359 18.53 5.06 -1.03
N MET A 360 19.73 5.62 -1.23
CA MET A 360 20.90 4.87 -1.68
C MET A 360 22.09 5.10 -0.76
N VAL A 361 22.92 4.08 -0.58
CA VAL A 361 24.15 4.15 0.21
C VAL A 361 25.35 4.29 -0.72
N LYS A 362 26.18 5.29 -0.43
CA LYS A 362 27.52 5.43 -0.97
C LYS A 362 28.54 5.01 0.09
N TYR A 363 29.45 4.12 -0.29
CA TYR A 363 30.59 3.73 0.54
C TYR A 363 31.75 4.71 0.30
N ASN A 364 32.23 5.36 1.36
CA ASN A 364 33.34 6.31 1.27
C ASN A 364 34.68 5.65 1.63
N GLN A 365 35.77 6.16 1.06
CA GLN A 365 37.13 5.62 1.28
C GLN A 365 37.63 5.78 2.72
N ASP A 366 37.04 6.67 3.50
CA ASP A 366 37.38 6.93 4.91
C ASP A 366 36.62 6.00 5.89
N GLY A 367 35.97 4.95 5.39
CA GLY A 367 35.20 4.01 6.19
C GLY A 367 33.85 4.54 6.66
N THR A 368 33.45 5.74 6.25
CA THR A 368 32.09 6.26 6.47
C THR A 368 31.13 5.78 5.38
N ARG A 369 29.83 5.86 5.65
CA ARG A 369 28.76 5.61 4.68
C ARG A 369 27.88 6.83 4.59
N SER A 370 27.49 7.20 3.37
CA SER A 370 26.61 8.34 3.13
C SER A 370 25.27 7.84 2.59
N LEU A 371 24.18 8.28 3.21
CA LEU A 371 22.83 8.13 2.71
C LEU A 371 22.53 9.25 1.71
N TYR A 372 22.06 8.88 0.53
CA TYR A 372 21.63 9.79 -0.52
C TYR A 372 20.14 9.60 -0.80
N ILE A 373 19.46 10.71 -1.09
CA ILE A 373 18.20 10.69 -1.84
C ILE A 373 18.57 10.86 -3.32
N VAL A 374 18.07 9.97 -4.16
CA VAL A 374 18.20 10.04 -5.61
C VAL A 374 16.82 10.11 -6.23
N THR A 375 16.54 11.13 -7.03
CA THR A 375 15.24 11.28 -7.72
C THR A 375 15.22 10.53 -9.04
N ASN A 376 14.03 10.22 -9.55
CA ASN A 376 13.87 9.66 -10.90
C ASN A 376 14.26 10.63 -12.04
N GLN A 377 14.59 11.88 -11.71
CA GLN A 377 15.14 12.88 -12.63
C GLN A 377 16.68 12.93 -12.59
N GLY A 378 17.31 12.11 -11.74
CA GLY A 378 18.77 12.05 -11.57
C GLY A 378 19.34 13.09 -10.60
N GLU A 379 18.51 13.77 -9.81
CA GLU A 379 19.01 14.66 -8.75
C GLU A 379 19.51 13.82 -7.57
N GLU A 380 20.75 14.07 -7.15
CA GLU A 380 21.41 13.37 -6.04
C GLU A 380 21.63 14.33 -4.87
N ARG A 381 21.19 13.95 -3.67
CA ARG A 381 21.39 14.76 -2.45
C ARG A 381 21.84 13.89 -1.28
N GLU A 382 23.03 14.16 -0.76
CA GLU A 382 23.50 13.57 0.49
C GLU A 382 22.65 14.10 1.66
N VAL A 383 22.08 13.19 2.45
CA VAL A 383 21.23 13.54 3.60
C VAL A 383 21.88 13.24 4.94
N LEU A 384 22.69 12.19 5.00
CA LEU A 384 23.35 11.76 6.23
C LEU A 384 24.70 11.14 5.88
N ARG A 385 25.69 11.36 6.74
CA ARG A 385 26.95 10.62 6.73
C ARG A 385 27.21 10.02 8.10
N THR A 386 27.52 8.73 8.16
CA THR A 386 27.82 8.04 9.40
C THR A 386 29.19 8.45 9.94
N ARG A 387 29.44 8.17 11.23
CA ARG A 387 30.81 8.08 11.74
C ARG A 387 31.52 6.88 11.11
N PRO A 388 32.87 6.85 11.08
CA PRO A 388 33.62 5.72 10.54
C PRO A 388 33.14 4.38 11.12
N TYR A 389 33.00 3.38 10.26
CA TYR A 389 32.49 2.04 10.56
C TYR A 389 31.02 1.94 11.01
N GLY A 390 30.29 3.06 11.14
CA GLY A 390 28.84 3.05 11.33
C GLY A 390 28.08 2.62 10.06
N ASN A 391 26.93 1.96 10.22
CA ASN A 391 26.15 1.40 9.13
C ASN A 391 24.78 2.06 8.95
N ILE A 392 24.21 1.92 7.75
CA ILE A 392 22.84 2.35 7.42
C ILE A 392 22.12 1.07 7.00
N LEU A 393 21.28 0.55 7.89
CA LEU A 393 20.63 -0.75 7.70
C LEU A 393 19.30 -0.62 6.95
N SER A 394 18.53 0.43 7.21
CA SER A 394 17.32 0.76 6.47
C SER A 394 17.05 2.26 6.45
N ALA A 395 16.28 2.71 5.47
CA ALA A 395 15.90 4.11 5.30
C ALA A 395 14.58 4.19 4.50
N GLU A 396 13.46 4.37 5.20
CA GLU A 396 12.10 4.33 4.64
C GLU A 396 11.48 5.73 4.60
N PHE A 397 10.87 6.10 3.48
CA PHE A 397 10.14 7.37 3.38
C PHE A 397 8.80 7.28 4.12
N ASP A 398 8.42 8.36 4.78
CA ASP A 398 7.02 8.57 5.12
C ASP A 398 6.17 8.79 3.85
N GLN A 399 4.85 8.69 3.99
CA GLN A 399 3.90 8.75 2.87
C GLN A 399 3.96 10.08 2.11
N ASN A 400 4.36 11.16 2.79
CA ASN A 400 4.49 12.50 2.21
C ASN A 400 5.92 12.84 1.75
N LYS A 401 6.88 11.91 1.86
CA LYS A 401 8.29 12.09 1.49
C LYS A 401 8.93 13.31 2.17
N ARG A 402 8.53 13.59 3.41
CA ARG A 402 9.06 14.64 4.29
C ARG A 402 10.07 14.10 5.29
N ILE A 403 9.87 12.88 5.78
CA ILE A 403 10.69 12.24 6.79
C ILE A 403 11.25 10.93 6.22
N ILE A 404 12.52 10.64 6.52
CA ILE A 404 13.09 9.31 6.34
C ILE A 404 13.28 8.70 7.71
N TYR A 405 12.65 7.55 7.96
CA TYR A 405 12.90 6.75 9.15
C TYR A 405 14.05 5.80 8.86
N CYS A 406 15.13 5.91 9.63
CA CYS A 406 16.37 5.18 9.42
C CYS A 406 16.64 4.24 10.58
N LEU A 407 17.08 3.02 10.26
CA LEU A 407 17.80 2.16 11.20
C LEU A 407 19.30 2.30 10.92
N LEU A 408 20.03 2.81 11.90
CA LEU A 408 21.43 3.17 11.79
C LEU A 408 22.24 2.42 12.84
N THR A 409 23.55 2.28 12.63
CA THR A 409 24.48 1.82 13.67
C THR A 409 25.57 2.83 13.93
N GLN A 410 25.98 2.91 15.18
CA GLN A 410 27.15 3.67 15.61
C GLN A 410 28.14 2.74 16.31
N VAL A 411 29.43 3.01 16.17
CA VAL A 411 30.46 2.30 16.92
C VAL A 411 30.51 2.84 18.34
N VAL A 412 30.43 1.93 19.31
CA VAL A 412 30.69 2.22 20.72
C VAL A 412 32.13 1.86 21.00
N GLU A 413 32.98 2.86 21.20
CA GLU A 413 34.38 2.67 21.60
C GLU A 413 34.41 2.20 23.06
N LYS A 414 34.51 0.88 23.27
CA LYS A 414 34.96 0.31 24.55
C LYS A 414 36.41 -0.11 24.38
N GLU A 415 37.19 0.00 25.45
CA GLU A 415 38.67 0.00 25.44
C GLU A 415 39.32 -1.26 24.80
N GLU A 416 38.60 -2.37 24.60
CA GLU A 416 39.18 -3.62 24.07
C GLU A 416 38.35 -4.35 22.98
N GLU A 417 37.10 -3.95 22.67
CA GLU A 417 36.26 -4.67 21.70
C GLU A 417 35.40 -3.72 20.82
N TYR A 418 35.42 -3.97 19.50
CA TYR A 418 34.54 -3.31 18.54
C TYR A 418 33.09 -3.74 18.77
N GLN A 419 32.20 -2.79 19.08
CA GLN A 419 30.77 -3.05 19.26
C GLN A 419 29.92 -2.03 18.51
N GLU A 420 29.08 -2.50 17.58
CA GLU A 420 28.03 -1.67 16.98
C GLU A 420 26.82 -1.55 17.91
N GLN A 421 26.22 -0.36 17.95
CA GLN A 421 24.95 -0.08 18.62
C GLN A 421 23.94 0.43 17.59
N PRO A 422 22.90 -0.37 17.27
CA PRO A 422 21.80 0.09 16.46
C PRO A 422 20.96 1.16 17.15
N TYR A 423 20.38 2.06 16.35
CA TYR A 423 19.38 3.03 16.80
C TYR A 423 18.46 3.42 15.65
N ILE A 424 17.21 3.72 15.98
CA ILE A 424 16.20 4.24 15.06
C ILE A 424 16.26 5.77 15.12
N ALA A 425 16.21 6.43 13.97
CA ALA A 425 16.20 7.88 13.86
C ALA A 425 15.21 8.36 12.78
N ALA A 426 14.72 9.59 12.93
CA ALA A 426 13.96 10.29 11.90
C ALA A 426 14.79 11.43 11.31
N PHE A 427 14.86 11.49 9.98
CA PHE A 427 15.52 12.55 9.25
C PHE A 427 14.50 13.47 8.58
N ASP A 428 14.42 14.73 9.00
CA ASP A 428 13.58 15.76 8.36
C ASP A 428 14.26 16.26 7.08
N ILE A 429 13.73 15.88 5.91
CA ILE A 429 14.27 16.17 4.58
C ILE A 429 14.36 17.68 4.33
N LYS A 430 13.42 18.46 4.86
CA LYS A 430 13.34 19.91 4.64
C LYS A 430 14.29 20.67 5.55
N ARG A 431 14.38 20.26 6.82
CA ARG A 431 15.25 20.91 7.82
C ARG A 431 16.68 20.41 7.79
N ASN A 432 16.94 19.30 7.10
CA ASN A 432 18.24 18.65 7.07
C ASN A 432 18.72 18.27 8.48
N LEU A 433 17.82 17.65 9.27
CA LEU A 433 18.04 17.38 10.68
C LEU A 433 17.71 15.93 11.02
N LEU A 434 18.69 15.22 11.56
CA LEU A 434 18.54 13.86 12.10
C LEU A 434 18.16 13.93 13.58
N ARG A 435 17.12 13.19 13.97
CA ARG A 435 16.70 13.04 15.37
C ARG A 435 16.70 11.56 15.76
N PRO A 436 17.56 11.14 16.69
CA PRO A 436 17.46 9.81 17.29
C PRO A 436 16.11 9.62 18.00
N LEU A 437 15.48 8.47 17.81
CA LEU A 437 14.20 8.11 18.40
C LEU A 437 14.36 7.00 19.45
N VAL A 438 15.05 5.92 19.10
CA VAL A 438 15.19 4.73 19.96
C VAL A 438 16.62 4.21 19.87
N ILE A 439 17.26 3.99 21.02
CA ILE A 439 18.59 3.38 21.11
C ILE A 439 18.42 1.89 21.43
N LEU A 440 19.10 1.02 20.70
CA LEU A 440 18.98 -0.43 20.81
C LEU A 440 20.32 -1.06 21.22
N PRO A 441 20.64 -1.11 22.51
CA PRO A 441 21.93 -1.61 22.98
C PRO A 441 22.07 -3.13 22.80
N ASN A 442 23.30 -3.58 22.53
CA ASN A 442 23.70 -4.99 22.48
C ASN A 442 22.93 -5.84 21.44
N GLN A 443 22.66 -5.27 20.27
CA GLN A 443 21.96 -5.93 19.16
C GLN A 443 22.88 -6.06 17.95
N GLN A 444 22.78 -7.18 17.22
CA GLN A 444 23.47 -7.37 15.93
C GLN A 444 22.50 -7.33 14.75
N GLU A 445 21.35 -7.98 14.89
CA GLU A 445 20.29 -8.02 13.88
C GLU A 445 19.05 -7.37 14.46
N VAL A 446 18.58 -6.30 13.81
CA VAL A 446 17.36 -5.56 14.15
C VAL A 446 16.63 -5.30 12.85
N ASN A 447 15.33 -5.55 12.83
CA ASN A 447 14.48 -5.15 11.72
C ASN A 447 13.55 -4.02 12.18
N MET A 448 13.17 -3.20 11.22
CA MET A 448 12.22 -2.12 11.38
C MET A 448 11.29 -2.13 10.17
N ASP A 449 10.03 -1.75 10.37
CA ASP A 449 9.06 -1.59 9.28
C ASP A 449 8.06 -0.48 9.60
N LEU A 450 7.87 0.47 8.67
CA LEU A 450 6.93 1.57 8.79
C LEU A 450 5.52 1.16 8.38
N SER A 451 4.52 1.55 9.16
CA SER A 451 3.13 1.26 8.82
C SER A 451 2.71 1.96 7.53
N PRO A 452 1.85 1.35 6.70
CA PRO A 452 1.38 1.97 5.45
C PRO A 452 0.65 3.30 5.67
N ASP A 453 -0.02 3.48 6.82
CA ASP A 453 -0.64 4.75 7.20
C ASP A 453 0.35 5.79 7.77
N GLY A 454 1.63 5.41 7.96
CA GLY A 454 2.70 6.26 8.48
C GLY A 454 2.59 6.59 9.97
N LEU A 455 1.72 5.91 10.71
CA LEU A 455 1.41 6.23 12.11
C LEU A 455 2.19 5.41 13.16
N ALA A 456 2.94 4.38 12.75
CA ALA A 456 3.74 3.58 13.67
C ALA A 456 4.93 2.89 13.00
N LEU A 457 6.02 2.70 13.74
CA LEU A 457 7.10 1.77 13.39
C LEU A 457 6.98 0.49 14.20
N LEU A 458 7.20 -0.67 13.57
CA LEU A 458 7.48 -1.92 14.27
C LEU A 458 8.98 -2.17 14.26
N PHE A 459 9.50 -2.76 15.33
CA PHE A 459 10.88 -3.25 15.37
C PHE A 459 11.05 -4.38 16.38
N ASP A 460 12.12 -5.15 16.24
CA ASP A 460 12.48 -6.21 17.17
C ASP A 460 13.71 -5.88 18.03
N GLN A 461 13.83 -6.55 19.19
CA GLN A 461 14.93 -6.37 20.12
C GLN A 461 15.26 -7.68 20.86
N MET A 462 16.50 -8.15 20.77
CA MET A 462 17.04 -9.29 21.53
C MET A 462 17.50 -8.86 22.92
N VAL A 463 16.75 -9.24 23.96
CA VAL A 463 17.11 -8.98 25.36
C VAL A 463 17.72 -10.23 25.99
N THR A 464 18.80 -10.05 26.76
CA THR A 464 19.35 -11.13 27.61
C THR A 464 18.77 -10.98 29.01
N ILE A 465 18.06 -12.01 29.48
CA ILE A 465 17.50 -12.08 30.83
C ILE A 465 18.40 -12.98 31.68
N SER A 466 18.84 -12.49 32.83
CA SER A 466 19.51 -13.28 33.86
C SER A 466 18.51 -13.63 34.95
N ASN A 467 18.28 -14.92 35.21
CA ASN A 467 17.50 -15.33 36.38
C ASN A 467 18.37 -15.15 37.64
N GLN A 468 17.90 -14.35 38.60
CA GLN A 468 18.55 -14.17 39.91
C GLN A 468 18.10 -15.20 40.96
N GLU A 469 17.21 -16.14 40.64
CA GLU A 469 16.58 -17.03 41.64
C GLU A 469 17.22 -18.43 41.80
N GLU A 470 18.25 -18.78 41.01
CA GLU A 470 18.96 -20.06 41.16
C GLU A 470 20.35 -19.87 41.77
N GLU A 471 20.43 -19.35 43.00
CA GLU A 471 21.68 -19.18 43.76
C GLU A 471 22.26 -20.49 44.34
N LYS A 472 21.83 -21.67 43.87
CA LYS A 472 22.32 -22.96 44.40
C LYS A 472 23.19 -23.81 43.47
N GLU A 473 23.39 -23.42 42.22
CA GLU A 473 24.41 -24.01 41.36
C GLU A 473 25.11 -22.92 40.54
N ASN A 474 26.43 -23.05 40.38
CA ASN A 474 27.34 -22.04 39.82
C ASN A 474 27.17 -21.77 38.31
N THR A 475 25.95 -21.88 37.78
CA THR A 475 25.63 -21.72 36.37
C THR A 475 24.69 -20.54 36.19
N LYS A 476 25.22 -19.36 35.88
CA LYS A 476 24.39 -18.22 35.42
C LYS A 476 23.69 -18.62 34.11
N ASN A 477 22.47 -19.13 34.20
CA ASN A 477 21.64 -19.39 33.03
C ASN A 477 21.13 -18.05 32.49
N THR A 478 21.81 -17.52 31.48
CA THR A 478 21.38 -16.35 30.72
C THR A 478 20.50 -16.84 29.56
N ARG A 479 19.28 -16.29 29.45
CA ARG A 479 18.35 -16.64 28.36
C ARG A 479 18.15 -15.43 27.46
N LYS A 480 18.34 -15.60 26.15
CA LYS A 480 17.99 -14.58 25.14
C LYS A 480 16.49 -14.68 24.80
N ILE A 481 15.83 -13.54 24.66
CA ILE A 481 14.44 -13.41 24.20
C ILE A 481 14.37 -12.29 23.16
N SER A 482 13.67 -12.51 22.05
CA SER A 482 13.32 -11.44 21.11
C SER A 482 11.95 -10.86 21.45
N ARG A 483 11.89 -9.54 21.65
CA ARG A 483 10.67 -8.77 21.94
C ARG A 483 10.30 -7.93 20.72
N LEU A 484 9.00 -7.79 20.48
CA LEU A 484 8.46 -6.91 19.46
C LEU A 484 8.00 -5.59 20.10
N TRP A 485 8.31 -4.49 19.44
CA TRP A 485 7.98 -3.15 19.90
C TRP A 485 7.23 -2.39 18.81
N MET A 486 6.37 -1.48 19.25
CA MET A 486 5.68 -0.51 18.41
C MET A 486 6.04 0.89 18.87
N LEU A 487 6.46 1.76 17.95
CA LEU A 487 6.69 3.18 18.21
C LEU A 487 5.60 4.00 17.53
N PRO A 488 4.64 4.57 18.27
CA PRO A 488 3.64 5.48 17.71
C PRO A 488 4.29 6.74 17.12
N LEU A 489 3.83 7.17 15.94
CA LEU A 489 4.31 8.35 15.19
C LEU A 489 3.21 9.40 14.98
N ASP A 490 2.09 9.29 15.70
CA ASP A 490 0.91 10.13 15.57
C ASP A 490 1.10 11.58 16.05
N SER A 491 2.12 11.84 16.87
CA SER A 491 2.51 13.18 17.27
C SER A 491 3.34 13.88 16.19
N LYS A 492 3.07 15.15 15.92
CA LYS A 492 3.87 15.93 14.96
C LYS A 492 5.29 16.09 15.47
N MET A 493 6.26 15.83 14.59
CA MET A 493 7.66 16.16 14.84
C MET A 493 7.80 17.64 15.24
N PRO A 494 8.47 17.96 16.37
CA PRO A 494 8.65 19.32 16.83
C PRO A 494 9.23 20.25 15.76
N GLU A 495 8.84 21.53 15.80
CA GLU A 495 9.33 22.52 14.84
C GLU A 495 10.68 23.13 15.20
N ASP A 496 11.07 23.00 16.45
CA ASP A 496 12.30 23.46 17.07
C ASP A 496 13.27 22.28 17.30
N ASP A 497 14.42 22.53 17.91
CA ASP A 497 15.41 21.48 18.22
C ASP A 497 15.06 20.65 19.47
N SER A 498 13.83 20.77 19.99
CA SER A 498 13.38 19.98 21.15
C SER A 498 13.34 18.48 20.81
N PRO A 499 13.63 17.59 21.79
CA PRO A 499 13.57 16.15 21.56
C PRO A 499 12.15 15.73 21.20
N TRP A 500 12.02 14.86 20.20
CA TRP A 500 10.74 14.25 19.85
C TRP A 500 10.44 13.15 20.87
N GLN A 501 9.58 13.46 21.83
CA GLN A 501 9.22 12.53 22.92
C GLN A 501 8.25 11.47 22.41
N LEU A 502 8.79 10.44 21.77
CA LEU A 502 8.06 9.23 21.41
C LEU A 502 8.40 8.12 22.40
N GLN A 503 7.40 7.35 22.82
CA GLN A 503 7.57 6.26 23.75
C GLN A 503 7.30 4.92 23.03
N PRO A 504 8.31 4.05 22.90
CA PRO A 504 8.09 2.69 22.41
C PRO A 504 7.20 1.89 23.38
N GLU A 505 6.27 1.12 22.82
CA GLU A 505 5.38 0.21 23.54
C GLU A 505 5.79 -1.24 23.25
N GLU A 506 6.05 -2.03 24.30
CA GLU A 506 6.33 -3.46 24.16
C GLU A 506 5.03 -4.20 23.82
N LEU A 507 5.05 -4.97 22.74
CA LEU A 507 3.95 -5.86 22.39
C LEU A 507 4.06 -7.15 23.21
N PRO A 508 2.93 -7.75 23.65
CA PRO A 508 2.94 -9.01 24.42
C PRO A 508 3.20 -10.23 23.52
N LEU A 509 4.23 -10.15 22.68
CA LEU A 509 4.60 -11.11 21.64
C LEU A 509 6.12 -11.28 21.63
N THR A 510 6.58 -12.47 21.26
CA THR A 510 8.01 -12.77 21.17
C THR A 510 8.36 -13.29 19.79
N GLY A 511 9.15 -12.52 19.05
CA GLY A 511 9.44 -12.76 17.65
C GLY A 511 10.38 -11.71 17.09
N PHE A 512 10.76 -11.88 15.84
CA PHE A 512 11.68 -10.99 15.11
C PHE A 512 11.20 -10.79 13.66
N ASN A 513 11.84 -9.84 12.94
CA ASN A 513 11.49 -9.47 11.57
C ASN A 513 9.99 -9.12 11.41
N PRO A 514 9.44 -8.18 12.21
CA PRO A 514 8.05 -7.78 12.07
C PRO A 514 7.84 -6.99 10.77
N LYS A 515 6.75 -7.26 10.05
CA LYS A 515 6.34 -6.49 8.86
C LYS A 515 4.84 -6.21 8.91
N TRP A 516 4.45 -4.96 8.69
CA TRP A 516 3.08 -4.54 8.55
C TRP A 516 2.43 -5.18 7.33
N LEU A 517 1.15 -5.46 7.47
CA LEU A 517 0.28 -5.74 6.34
C LEU A 517 0.14 -4.46 5.48
N PRO A 518 0.32 -4.53 4.15
CA PRO A 518 0.21 -3.39 3.24
C PRO A 518 -1.13 -2.65 3.28
#